data_AF-A0A8J7LYL0-F1
#
_entry.id   AF-A0A8J7LYL0-F1
#
_cell.length_a   1.000
_cell.length_b   1.000
_cell.length_c   1.000
_cell.angle_alpha   90.00
_cell.angle_beta   90.00
_cell.angle_gamma   90.00
#
_symmetry.space_group_name_H-M   'P 1'
#
loop_
_entity.id
_entity.type
_entity.pdbx_description
1 polymer ?
#
loop_
_entity_poly.entity_id
_entity_poly.type
_entity_poly.pdbx_seq_one_letter_code
_entity_poly.pdbx_strand_id
1 'polypeptide(L)'
;MLLKHRDGRQALIREIDRILTLPLTLEQRVQIERDRESLETLEQQEARIAKALDFHYKDAMNWAIIHDLRLERYDDVAEMDHVVINRFLDVYVLDTKYYHYGMKVTEEGEFFLWEGKDYRPVDSPLTLNQMNIDVLRQSVGERDLGPRRLDFPVPVKYRNVLIFDPASNLVKPQAAAIDLTAVLKSDEFVPKAEMSTANKAAVDASKMVSYDVLREFGEKLVRLHRRRPEPDLLARYGLNPEEHGSQ
;
A
#
# COMPACT_ATOMS: atom_id res chain seq x y z
N MET A 1 9.17 -13.59 -5.69
CA MET A 1 10.35 -13.22 -4.92
C MET A 1 9.99 -12.02 -4.06
N LEU A 2 10.15 -12.15 -2.74
CA LEU A 2 10.02 -11.03 -1.81
C LEU A 2 11.31 -10.22 -1.80
N LEU A 3 11.21 -8.92 -2.10
CA LEU A 3 12.36 -8.02 -2.20
C LEU A 3 12.45 -7.04 -1.03
N LYS A 4 11.34 -6.72 -0.38
CA LYS A 4 11.29 -5.89 0.83
C LYS A 4 10.15 -6.34 1.72
N HIS A 5 10.48 -6.68 2.97
CA HIS A 5 9.49 -6.95 4.02
C HIS A 5 8.78 -5.67 4.46
N ARG A 6 7.62 -5.82 5.11
CA ARG A 6 6.95 -4.71 5.78
C ARG A 6 7.87 -4.07 6.82
N ASP A 7 7.79 -2.75 6.92
CA ASP A 7 8.47 -1.98 7.96
C ASP A 7 7.77 -2.19 9.32
N GLY A 8 6.44 -2.32 9.28
CA GLY A 8 5.60 -2.52 10.46
C GLY A 8 5.56 -1.31 11.40
N ARG A 9 4.67 -1.34 12.38
CA ARG A 9 4.46 -0.22 13.33
C ARG A 9 4.86 -0.53 14.77
N GLN A 10 5.64 -1.60 14.98
CA GLN A 10 5.96 -2.08 16.33
C GLN A 10 6.78 -1.10 17.18
N ALA A 11 7.66 -0.30 16.56
CA ALA A 11 8.37 0.76 17.28
C ALA A 11 7.41 1.83 17.81
N LEU A 12 6.46 2.25 16.97
CA LEU A 12 5.45 3.24 17.33
C LEU A 12 4.50 2.73 18.41
N ILE A 13 4.07 1.46 18.34
CA ILE A 13 3.25 0.82 19.38
C ILE A 13 3.99 0.81 20.72
N ARG A 14 5.27 0.44 20.74
CA ARG A 14 6.09 0.47 21.97
C ARG A 14 6.24 1.87 22.54
N GLU A 15 6.35 2.89 21.69
CA GLU A 15 6.45 4.27 22.16
C GLU A 15 5.13 4.75 22.77
N ILE A 16 4.00 4.39 22.16
CA ILE A 16 2.67 4.64 22.76
C ILE A 16 2.53 3.92 24.11
N ASP A 17 2.96 2.66 24.21
CA ASP A 17 2.98 1.90 25.46
C ASP A 17 3.83 2.57 26.53
N ARG A 18 5.00 3.11 26.16
CA ARG A 18 5.86 3.89 27.07
C ARG A 18 5.15 5.15 27.55
N ILE A 19 4.52 5.91 26.63
CA ILE A 19 3.80 7.14 26.98
C ILE A 19 2.64 6.85 27.95
N LEU A 20 1.96 5.71 27.83
CA LEU A 20 0.87 5.32 28.75
C LEU A 20 1.31 5.10 30.21
N THR A 21 2.62 4.93 30.45
CA THR A 21 3.21 4.82 31.79
C THR A 21 3.48 6.18 32.45
N LEU A 22 3.40 7.28 31.70
CA LEU A 22 3.62 8.62 32.21
C LEU A 22 2.45 9.10 33.09
N PRO A 23 2.66 10.13 33.93
CA PRO A 23 1.57 10.83 34.59
C PRO A 23 0.68 11.55 33.57
N LEU A 24 -0.46 10.96 33.25
CA LEU A 24 -1.41 11.48 32.25
C LEU A 24 -2.70 11.98 32.92
N THR A 25 -3.31 13.00 32.33
CA THR A 25 -4.72 13.30 32.62
C THR A 25 -5.62 12.15 32.12
N LEU A 26 -6.85 12.08 32.64
CA LEU A 26 -7.83 11.09 32.18
C LEU A 26 -8.11 11.22 30.67
N GLU A 27 -8.22 12.45 30.17
CA GLU A 27 -8.45 12.73 28.76
C GLU A 27 -7.30 12.25 27.87
N GLN A 28 -6.05 12.55 28.26
CA GLN A 28 -4.86 12.08 27.55
C GLN A 28 -4.82 10.56 27.52
N ARG A 29 -5.03 9.90 28.66
CA ARG A 29 -5.02 8.44 28.74
C ARG A 29 -6.05 7.81 27.81
N VAL A 30 -7.29 8.29 27.84
CA VAL A 30 -8.37 7.78 26.96
C VAL A 30 -8.03 8.00 25.48
N GLN A 31 -7.46 9.15 25.11
CA GLN A 31 -7.07 9.42 23.73
C GLN A 31 -5.93 8.49 23.27
N ILE A 32 -4.89 8.32 24.10
CA ILE A 32 -3.72 7.50 23.77
C ILE A 32 -4.11 6.01 23.68
N GLU A 33 -4.97 5.51 24.57
CA GLU A 33 -5.48 4.14 24.52
C GLU A 33 -6.27 3.85 23.24
N ARG A 34 -7.12 4.81 22.81
CA ARG A 34 -7.86 4.71 21.53
C ARG A 34 -6.94 4.71 20.31
N ASP A 35 -5.93 5.59 20.31
CA ASP A 35 -4.93 5.65 19.24
C ASP A 35 -4.13 4.33 19.18
N ARG A 36 -3.76 3.78 20.34
CA ARG A 36 -3.07 2.49 20.46
C ARG A 36 -3.88 1.34 19.85
N GLU A 37 -5.16 1.21 20.24
CA GLU A 37 -6.05 0.17 19.75
C GLU A 37 -6.28 0.29 18.23
N SER A 38 -6.46 1.52 17.74
CA SER A 38 -6.60 1.80 16.32
C SER A 38 -5.34 1.41 15.53
N LEU A 39 -4.16 1.74 16.07
CA LEU A 39 -2.87 1.42 15.46
C LEU A 39 -2.60 -0.08 15.43
N GLU A 40 -2.91 -0.79 16.52
CA GLU A 40 -2.76 -2.24 16.61
C GLU A 40 -3.70 -2.95 15.62
N THR A 41 -4.95 -2.50 15.52
CA THR A 41 -5.91 -3.02 14.54
C THR A 41 -5.41 -2.85 13.11
N LEU A 42 -4.91 -1.65 12.77
CA LEU A 42 -4.35 -1.37 11.44
C LEU A 42 -3.13 -2.26 11.15
N GLU A 43 -2.22 -2.42 12.10
CA GLU A 43 -1.03 -3.26 11.94
C GLU A 43 -1.40 -4.73 11.71
N GLN A 44 -2.34 -5.28 12.48
CA GLN A 44 -2.82 -6.65 12.31
C GLN A 44 -3.46 -6.87 10.93
N GLN A 45 -4.25 -5.88 10.50
CA GLN A 45 -4.92 -5.89 9.20
C GLN A 45 -3.91 -5.91 8.06
N GLU A 46 -2.98 -4.96 8.03
CA GLU A 46 -1.93 -4.89 6.99
C GLU A 46 -1.04 -6.15 7.01
N ALA A 47 -0.66 -6.64 8.19
CA ALA A 47 0.12 -7.87 8.32
C ALA A 47 -0.59 -9.08 7.72
N ARG A 48 -1.92 -9.18 7.87
CA ARG A 48 -2.72 -10.26 7.28
C ARG A 48 -2.70 -10.22 5.76
N ILE A 49 -2.90 -9.05 5.15
CA ILE A 49 -2.88 -8.91 3.69
C ILE A 49 -1.48 -9.18 3.14
N ALA A 50 -0.45 -8.65 3.79
CA ALA A 50 0.93 -8.94 3.41
C ALA A 50 1.25 -10.43 3.44
N LYS A 51 0.85 -11.13 4.52
CA LYS A 51 1.01 -12.57 4.65
C LYS A 51 0.27 -13.33 3.54
N ALA A 52 -0.94 -12.89 3.17
CA ALA A 52 -1.69 -13.49 2.07
C ALA A 52 -0.98 -13.31 0.73
N LEU A 53 -0.47 -12.12 0.43
CA LEU A 53 0.31 -11.87 -0.79
C LEU A 53 1.62 -12.67 -0.80
N ASP A 54 2.34 -12.70 0.33
CA ASP A 54 3.58 -13.45 0.48
C ASP A 54 3.38 -14.95 0.27
N PHE A 55 2.25 -15.51 0.71
CA PHE A 55 1.92 -16.91 0.48
C PHE A 55 1.99 -17.28 -1.00
N HIS A 56 1.58 -16.38 -1.89
CA HIS A 56 1.62 -16.59 -3.34
C HIS A 56 2.92 -16.14 -3.99
N TYR A 57 3.46 -14.99 -3.56
CA TYR A 57 4.51 -14.31 -4.32
C TYR A 57 5.90 -14.38 -3.72
N LYS A 58 6.09 -14.69 -2.43
CA LYS A 58 7.41 -14.55 -1.79
C LYS A 58 8.50 -15.43 -2.44
N ASP A 59 8.14 -16.63 -2.89
CA ASP A 59 9.07 -17.59 -3.52
C ASP A 59 8.86 -17.71 -5.04
N ALA A 60 7.87 -16.99 -5.60
CA ALA A 60 7.54 -17.08 -7.02
C ALA A 60 8.66 -16.52 -7.92
N MET A 61 9.04 -17.24 -8.97
CA MET A 61 10.06 -16.78 -9.92
C MET A 61 9.51 -15.77 -10.94
N ASN A 62 8.20 -15.72 -11.16
CA ASN A 62 7.60 -14.85 -12.18
C ASN A 62 7.08 -13.52 -11.62
N TRP A 63 7.27 -13.30 -10.33
CA TRP A 63 6.72 -12.17 -9.60
C TRP A 63 7.74 -11.61 -8.62
N ALA A 64 7.76 -10.29 -8.45
CA ALA A 64 8.44 -9.60 -7.37
C ALA A 64 7.41 -8.90 -6.48
N ILE A 65 7.62 -8.91 -5.17
CA ILE A 65 6.79 -8.22 -4.19
C ILE A 65 7.65 -7.33 -3.29
N ILE A 66 7.19 -6.09 -3.09
CA ILE A 66 7.81 -5.05 -2.26
C ILE A 66 6.71 -4.51 -1.34
N HIS A 67 6.94 -4.52 -0.04
CA HIS A 67 6.03 -3.95 0.94
C HIS A 67 6.47 -2.56 1.40
N ASP A 68 5.51 -1.71 1.76
CA ASP A 68 5.70 -0.38 2.36
C ASP A 68 6.71 0.47 1.57
N LEU A 69 6.55 0.53 0.24
CA LEU A 69 7.43 1.31 -0.61
C LEU A 69 7.07 2.79 -0.48
N ARG A 70 7.84 3.49 0.36
CA ARG A 70 7.81 4.94 0.46
C ARG A 70 8.90 5.61 -0.37
N LEU A 71 8.53 6.59 -1.19
CA LEU A 71 9.41 7.38 -2.05
C LEU A 71 9.26 8.87 -1.73
N GLU A 72 10.36 9.61 -1.83
CA GLU A 72 10.37 11.07 -1.74
C GLU A 72 10.93 11.64 -3.05
N ARG A 73 10.18 12.56 -3.66
CA ARG A 73 10.57 13.24 -4.89
C ARG A 73 10.21 14.73 -4.78
N TYR A 74 11.22 15.57 -4.58
CA TYR A 74 11.03 16.99 -4.27
C TYR A 74 10.12 17.12 -3.03
N ASP A 75 8.99 17.82 -3.17
CA ASP A 75 7.99 17.99 -2.10
C ASP A 75 6.90 16.89 -2.12
N ASP A 76 6.92 15.99 -3.10
CA ASP A 76 5.98 14.88 -3.21
C ASP A 76 6.46 13.66 -2.43
N VAL A 77 5.56 13.06 -1.65
CA VAL A 77 5.78 11.79 -0.95
C VAL A 77 4.78 10.79 -1.48
N ALA A 78 5.27 9.63 -1.93
CA ALA A 78 4.43 8.50 -2.28
C ALA A 78 4.60 7.37 -1.26
N GLU A 79 3.50 6.83 -0.79
CA GLU A 79 3.47 5.67 0.09
C GLU A 79 2.61 4.58 -0.55
N MET A 80 3.21 3.42 -0.80
CA MET A 80 2.56 2.29 -1.46
C MET A 80 2.65 1.07 -0.55
N ASP A 81 1.51 0.57 -0.09
CA ASP A 81 1.46 -0.56 0.85
C ASP A 81 2.09 -1.82 0.23
N HIS A 82 1.75 -2.09 -1.03
CA HIS A 82 2.25 -3.24 -1.75
C HIS A 82 2.51 -2.90 -3.22
N VAL A 83 3.68 -3.30 -3.71
CA VAL A 83 4.03 -3.27 -5.13
C VAL A 83 4.31 -4.69 -5.59
N VAL A 84 3.53 -5.18 -6.55
CA VAL A 84 3.66 -6.51 -7.14
C VAL A 84 4.00 -6.37 -8.62
N ILE A 85 5.05 -7.05 -9.08
CA ILE A 85 5.58 -6.87 -10.45
C ILE A 85 5.71 -8.23 -11.13
N ASN A 86 5.12 -8.40 -12.31
CA ASN A 86 5.30 -9.61 -13.12
C ASN A 86 6.45 -9.46 -14.14
N ARG A 87 6.78 -10.57 -14.82
CA ARG A 87 7.79 -10.57 -15.91
C ARG A 87 7.36 -9.83 -17.18
N PHE A 88 6.11 -9.39 -17.31
CA PHE A 88 5.69 -8.45 -18.36
C PHE A 88 5.87 -6.98 -17.98
N LEU A 89 6.45 -6.72 -16.81
CA LEU A 89 6.59 -5.39 -16.22
C LEU A 89 5.25 -4.69 -16.00
N ASP A 90 4.18 -5.44 -15.74
CA ASP A 90 3.01 -4.89 -15.08
C ASP A 90 3.36 -4.70 -13.59
N VAL A 91 3.44 -3.43 -13.17
CA VAL A 91 3.67 -3.00 -11.80
C VAL A 91 2.32 -2.67 -11.18
N TYR A 92 1.80 -3.60 -10.38
CA TYR A 92 0.58 -3.42 -9.62
C TYR A 92 0.90 -2.69 -8.32
N VAL A 93 0.39 -1.47 -8.18
CA VAL A 93 0.49 -0.66 -6.96
C VAL A 93 -0.82 -0.83 -6.21
N LEU A 94 -0.77 -1.63 -5.15
CA LEU A 94 -1.93 -1.97 -4.33
C LEU A 94 -1.99 -1.01 -3.15
N ASP A 95 -3.11 -0.30 -3.06
CA ASP A 95 -3.47 0.54 -1.92
C ASP A 95 -4.53 -0.18 -1.10
N THR A 96 -4.21 -0.40 0.17
CA THR A 96 -4.96 -1.26 1.06
C THR A 96 -5.96 -0.45 1.85
N LYS A 97 -7.23 -0.83 1.75
CA LYS A 97 -8.32 -0.13 2.41
C LYS A 97 -9.01 -1.00 3.44
N TYR A 98 -9.05 -0.46 4.66
CA TYR A 98 -9.78 -1.02 5.77
C TYR A 98 -10.84 -0.03 6.22
N TYR A 99 -12.10 -0.40 6.04
CA TYR A 99 -13.23 0.37 6.54
C TYR A 99 -14.06 -0.52 7.45
N HIS A 100 -14.17 -0.12 8.72
CA HIS A 100 -14.86 -0.88 9.75
C HIS A 100 -16.33 -1.15 9.38
N TYR A 101 -17.00 -0.12 8.84
CA TYR A 101 -18.42 -0.16 8.52
C TYR A 101 -18.70 -0.51 7.06
N GLY A 102 -17.93 0.05 6.13
CA GLY A 102 -18.01 -0.28 4.71
C GLY A 102 -17.84 0.92 3.79
N MET A 103 -17.74 0.62 2.50
CA MET A 103 -17.61 1.59 1.43
C MET A 103 -18.62 1.32 0.33
N LYS A 104 -19.18 2.39 -0.23
CA LYS A 104 -20.05 2.34 -1.41
C LYS A 104 -19.40 3.14 -2.53
N VAL A 105 -19.49 2.61 -3.75
CA VAL A 105 -19.18 3.34 -4.98
C VAL A 105 -20.50 3.61 -5.71
N THR A 106 -20.67 4.78 -6.30
CA THR A 106 -21.86 5.12 -7.12
C THR A 106 -21.64 4.80 -8.59
N GLU A 107 -22.71 4.89 -9.39
CA GLU A 107 -22.63 4.73 -10.86
C GLU A 107 -21.77 5.85 -11.49
N GLU A 108 -21.73 7.03 -10.88
CA GLU A 108 -20.89 8.16 -11.29
C GLU A 108 -19.41 7.97 -10.90
N GLY A 109 -19.10 6.95 -10.10
CA GLY A 109 -17.74 6.66 -9.63
C GLY A 109 -17.34 7.40 -8.36
N GLU A 110 -18.30 7.95 -7.61
CA GLU A 110 -18.05 8.61 -6.34
C GLU A 110 -17.92 7.59 -5.20
N PHE A 111 -17.00 7.85 -4.27
CA PHE A 111 -16.74 6.99 -3.13
C PHE A 111 -17.40 7.55 -1.86
N PHE A 112 -18.08 6.67 -1.13
CA PHE A 112 -18.74 7.00 0.13
C PHE A 112 -18.32 6.03 1.23
N LEU A 113 -18.00 6.56 2.40
CA LEU A 113 -17.77 5.79 3.60
C LEU A 113 -19.09 5.63 4.36
N TRP A 114 -19.44 4.40 4.74
CA TRP A 114 -20.52 4.16 5.70
C TRP A 114 -20.00 4.44 7.10
N GLU A 115 -20.69 5.27 7.89
CA GLU A 115 -20.31 5.59 9.28
C GLU A 115 -21.29 4.99 10.30
N GLY A 116 -22.00 3.92 9.92
CA GLY A 116 -22.99 3.24 10.76
C GLY A 116 -24.40 3.85 10.74
N LYS A 117 -24.54 5.11 10.33
CA LYS A 117 -25.82 5.82 10.20
C LYS A 117 -26.05 6.45 8.83
N ASP A 118 -25.01 7.03 8.24
CA ASP A 118 -25.07 7.80 7.01
C ASP A 118 -23.85 7.48 6.13
N TYR A 119 -23.97 7.78 4.83
CA TYR A 119 -22.86 7.76 3.90
C TYR A 119 -22.22 9.15 3.82
N ARG A 120 -20.91 9.23 4.05
CA ARG A 120 -20.13 10.46 3.87
C ARG A 120 -19.29 10.37 2.60
N PRO A 121 -19.33 11.37 1.71
CA PRO A 121 -18.45 11.40 0.55
C PRO A 121 -16.98 11.50 0.98
N VAL A 122 -16.11 10.83 0.24
CA VAL A 122 -14.67 10.87 0.44
C VAL A 122 -13.97 11.07 -0.89
N ASP A 123 -12.75 11.61 -0.85
CA ASP A 123 -11.90 11.67 -2.04
C ASP A 123 -11.70 10.26 -2.61
N SER A 124 -11.67 10.18 -3.93
CA SER A 124 -11.49 8.90 -4.64
C SER A 124 -10.16 8.26 -4.23
N PRO A 125 -10.17 7.08 -3.59
CA PRO A 125 -8.92 6.40 -3.24
C PRO A 125 -8.13 5.97 -4.48
N LEU A 126 -8.82 5.74 -5.60
CA LEU A 126 -8.15 5.50 -6.89
C LEU A 126 -7.35 6.73 -7.32
N THR A 127 -7.89 7.94 -7.17
CA THR A 127 -7.17 9.17 -7.51
C THR A 127 -5.96 9.36 -6.60
N LEU A 128 -6.11 9.15 -5.30
CA LEU A 128 -5.00 9.23 -4.34
C LEU A 128 -3.89 8.23 -4.66
N ASN A 129 -4.23 6.97 -4.96
CA ASN A 129 -3.24 5.97 -5.36
C ASN A 129 -2.62 6.27 -6.74
N GLN A 130 -3.35 6.94 -7.64
CA GLN A 130 -2.81 7.37 -8.93
C GLN A 130 -1.70 8.40 -8.74
N MET A 131 -1.83 9.30 -7.76
CA MET A 131 -0.77 10.27 -7.42
C MET A 131 0.51 9.55 -6.95
N ASN A 132 0.38 8.51 -6.11
CA ASN A 132 1.53 7.67 -5.71
C ASN A 132 2.20 7.00 -6.92
N ILE A 133 1.40 6.47 -7.86
CA ILE A 133 1.89 5.85 -9.10
C ILE A 133 2.64 6.86 -9.96
N ASP A 134 2.16 8.09 -10.05
CA ASP A 134 2.78 9.12 -10.87
C ASP A 134 4.14 9.53 -10.29
N VAL A 135 4.27 9.64 -8.97
CA VAL A 135 5.56 9.84 -8.28
C VAL A 135 6.51 8.66 -8.52
N LEU A 136 6.03 7.42 -8.43
CA LEU A 136 6.84 6.23 -8.75
C LEU A 136 7.31 6.25 -10.21
N ARG A 137 6.41 6.52 -11.16
CA ARG A 137 6.71 6.57 -12.59
C ARG A 137 7.77 7.63 -12.90
N GLN A 138 7.60 8.83 -12.35
CA GLN A 138 8.56 9.93 -12.53
C GLN A 138 9.91 9.58 -11.89
N SER A 139 9.92 9.01 -10.68
CA SER A 139 11.14 8.57 -10.00
C SER A 139 11.91 7.51 -10.79
N VAL A 140 11.20 6.58 -11.46
CA VAL A 140 11.81 5.58 -12.34
C VAL A 140 12.37 6.22 -13.61
N GLY A 141 11.63 7.13 -14.24
CA GLY A 141 12.02 7.77 -15.48
C GLY A 141 13.23 8.71 -15.34
N GLU A 142 13.20 9.60 -14.33
CA GLU A 142 14.24 10.60 -14.09
C GLU A 142 15.61 9.99 -13.72
N ARG A 143 15.57 8.79 -13.13
CA ARG A 143 16.76 8.05 -12.69
C ARG A 143 17.18 6.93 -13.66
N ASP A 144 16.51 6.82 -14.81
CA ASP A 144 16.73 5.76 -15.81
C ASP A 144 16.76 4.34 -15.21
N LEU A 145 15.81 4.05 -14.30
CA LEU A 145 15.79 2.77 -13.58
C LEU A 145 15.05 1.66 -14.33
N GLY A 146 14.35 2.01 -15.41
CA GLY A 146 13.56 1.09 -16.20
C GLY A 146 14.40 -0.03 -16.83
N PRO A 147 13.85 -1.24 -17.02
CA PRO A 147 14.56 -2.32 -17.71
C PRO A 147 14.86 -1.97 -19.17
N ARG A 148 15.98 -2.49 -19.68
CA ARG A 148 16.40 -2.35 -21.08
C ARG A 148 16.64 -3.71 -21.72
N ARG A 149 16.44 -3.80 -23.03
CA ARG A 149 16.74 -4.97 -23.87
C ARG A 149 17.51 -4.50 -25.09
N LEU A 150 18.77 -4.93 -25.23
CA LEU A 150 19.67 -4.44 -26.27
C LEU A 150 19.71 -2.89 -26.30
N ASP A 151 19.85 -2.29 -25.12
CA ASP A 151 19.82 -0.84 -24.87
C ASP A 151 18.48 -0.11 -25.15
N PHE A 152 17.47 -0.79 -25.69
CA PHE A 152 16.13 -0.23 -25.85
C PHE A 152 15.32 -0.33 -24.55
N PRO A 153 14.64 0.75 -24.11
CA PRO A 153 13.74 0.69 -22.96
C PRO A 153 12.61 -0.32 -23.15
N VAL A 154 12.37 -1.17 -22.15
CA VAL A 154 11.20 -2.05 -22.10
C VAL A 154 10.07 -1.30 -21.38
N PRO A 155 8.89 -1.15 -22.00
CA PRO A 155 7.78 -0.42 -21.39
C PRO A 155 7.33 -1.04 -20.05
N VAL A 156 7.27 -0.21 -19.00
CA VAL A 156 6.70 -0.56 -17.70
C VAL A 156 5.25 -0.09 -17.64
N LYS A 157 4.32 -0.98 -17.23
CA LYS A 157 2.89 -0.67 -17.13
C LYS A 157 2.47 -0.60 -15.68
N TYR A 158 2.15 0.59 -15.20
CA TYR A 158 1.66 0.78 -13.83
C TYR A 158 0.16 0.50 -13.77
N ARG A 159 -0.27 -0.31 -12.79
CA ARG A 159 -1.66 -0.70 -12.55
C ARG A 159 -2.07 -0.20 -11.18
N ASN A 160 -3.07 0.66 -11.14
CA ASN A 160 -3.71 1.13 -9.92
C ASN A 160 -4.69 0.08 -9.44
N VAL A 161 -4.55 -0.39 -8.20
CA VAL A 161 -5.45 -1.38 -7.61
C VAL A 161 -5.77 -0.97 -6.18
N LEU A 162 -7.06 -0.94 -5.85
CA LEU A 162 -7.51 -0.88 -4.47
C LEU A 162 -7.80 -2.30 -4.00
N ILE A 163 -7.20 -2.68 -2.88
CA ILE A 163 -7.47 -3.97 -2.24
C ILE A 163 -8.14 -3.74 -0.89
N PHE A 164 -9.27 -4.42 -0.70
CA PHE A 164 -10.06 -4.39 0.52
C PHE A 164 -9.88 -5.70 1.28
N ASP A 165 -10.08 -5.65 2.58
CA ASP A 165 -10.19 -6.87 3.34
C ASP A 165 -11.34 -7.75 2.84
N PRO A 166 -11.21 -9.09 2.82
CA PRO A 166 -12.31 -9.94 2.39
C PRO A 166 -13.57 -9.78 3.25
N ALA A 167 -13.40 -9.42 4.52
CA ALA A 167 -14.50 -9.14 5.44
C ALA A 167 -15.10 -7.73 5.28
N SER A 168 -14.46 -6.82 4.53
CA SER A 168 -14.99 -5.48 4.33
C SER A 168 -16.29 -5.49 3.54
N ASN A 169 -17.23 -4.67 3.98
CA ASN A 169 -18.46 -4.39 3.27
C ASN A 169 -18.18 -3.40 2.13
N LEU A 170 -18.13 -3.88 0.90
CA LEU A 170 -17.89 -3.09 -0.30
C LEU A 170 -19.09 -3.23 -1.24
N VAL A 171 -19.83 -2.14 -1.42
CA VAL A 171 -20.98 -2.06 -2.32
C VAL A 171 -20.55 -1.40 -3.63
N LYS A 172 -20.65 -2.15 -4.73
CA LYS A 172 -20.35 -1.67 -6.08
C LYS A 172 -21.61 -1.71 -6.95
N PRO A 173 -21.80 -0.73 -7.85
CA PRO A 173 -22.84 -0.84 -8.87
C PRO A 173 -22.45 -1.90 -9.90
N GLN A 174 -23.41 -2.35 -10.70
CA GLN A 174 -23.15 -3.28 -11.80
C GLN A 174 -22.31 -2.64 -12.91
N ALA A 175 -22.52 -1.35 -13.15
CA ALA A 175 -21.76 -0.53 -14.08
C ALA A 175 -21.47 0.83 -13.45
N ALA A 176 -20.33 1.44 -13.79
CA ALA A 176 -19.96 2.76 -13.33
C ALA A 176 -19.22 3.53 -14.43
N ALA A 177 -19.16 4.85 -14.30
CA ALA A 177 -18.41 5.75 -15.16
C ALA A 177 -16.89 5.53 -15.07
N ILE A 178 -16.42 4.90 -13.99
CA ILE A 178 -15.02 4.53 -13.77
C ILE A 178 -14.82 3.02 -13.82
N ASP A 179 -13.60 2.58 -14.14
CA ASP A 179 -13.23 1.17 -14.12
C ASP A 179 -13.12 0.64 -12.68
N LEU A 180 -14.11 -0.16 -12.27
CA LEU A 180 -14.13 -0.82 -10.96
C LEU A 180 -13.49 -2.21 -10.95
N THR A 181 -12.91 -2.68 -12.06
CA THR A 181 -12.20 -3.97 -12.10
C THR A 181 -10.94 -3.97 -11.24
N ALA A 182 -10.41 -2.78 -10.94
CA ALA A 182 -9.30 -2.52 -10.04
C ALA A 182 -9.70 -2.36 -8.56
N VAL A 183 -11.00 -2.41 -8.23
CA VAL A 183 -11.52 -2.29 -6.85
C VAL A 183 -11.92 -3.68 -6.36
N LEU A 184 -11.00 -4.31 -5.62
CA LEU A 184 -10.99 -5.74 -5.36
C LEU A 184 -11.00 -6.04 -3.86
N LYS A 185 -11.54 -7.21 -3.49
CA LYS A 185 -11.14 -7.84 -2.23
C LYS A 185 -9.78 -8.50 -2.43
N SER A 186 -8.97 -8.56 -1.37
CA SER A 186 -7.59 -9.05 -1.46
C SER A 186 -7.47 -10.51 -1.95
N ASP A 187 -8.46 -11.35 -1.66
CA ASP A 187 -8.57 -12.73 -2.15
C ASP A 187 -8.91 -12.82 -3.66
N GLU A 188 -9.49 -11.79 -4.25
CA GLU A 188 -9.75 -11.72 -5.70
C GLU A 188 -8.51 -11.28 -6.51
N PHE A 189 -7.56 -10.58 -5.88
CA PHE A 189 -6.45 -9.96 -6.58
C PHE A 189 -5.53 -11.00 -7.25
N VAL A 190 -5.07 -11.98 -6.49
CA VAL A 190 -4.11 -13.00 -6.96
C VAL A 190 -4.62 -13.74 -8.20
N PRO A 191 -5.80 -14.38 -8.20
CA PRO A 191 -6.29 -15.09 -9.37
C PRO A 191 -6.47 -14.16 -10.59
N LYS A 192 -6.89 -12.91 -10.39
CA LYS A 192 -7.03 -11.92 -11.47
C LYS A 192 -5.68 -11.54 -12.09
N ALA A 193 -4.67 -11.28 -11.24
CA ALA A 193 -3.33 -10.91 -11.68
C ALA A 193 -2.62 -12.07 -12.41
N GLU A 194 -2.75 -13.29 -11.89
CA GLU A 194 -2.21 -14.50 -12.52
C GLU A 194 -2.88 -14.79 -13.86
N MET A 195 -4.22 -14.74 -13.92
CA MET A 195 -4.95 -14.95 -15.17
C MET A 195 -4.59 -13.90 -16.23
N SER A 196 -4.48 -12.63 -15.84
CA SER A 196 -4.02 -11.57 -16.76
C SER A 196 -2.62 -11.85 -17.31
N THR A 197 -1.73 -12.37 -16.47
CA THR A 197 -0.35 -12.73 -16.85
C THR A 197 -0.31 -13.96 -17.76
N ALA A 198 -1.08 -14.99 -17.44
CA ALA A 198 -1.21 -16.20 -18.25
C ALA A 198 -1.76 -15.89 -19.65
N ASN A 199 -2.80 -15.05 -19.74
CA ASN A 199 -3.35 -14.61 -21.01
C ASN A 199 -2.32 -13.85 -21.86
N LYS A 200 -1.49 -12.99 -21.25
CA LYS A 200 -0.40 -12.30 -21.96
C LYS A 200 0.67 -13.28 -22.45
N ALA A 201 1.02 -14.29 -21.65
CA ALA A 201 1.98 -15.32 -22.04
C ALA A 201 1.46 -16.18 -23.20
N ALA A 202 0.17 -16.50 -23.21
CA ALA A 202 -0.46 -17.21 -24.32
C ALA A 202 -0.45 -16.40 -25.63
N VAL A 203 -0.56 -15.07 -25.53
CA VAL A 203 -0.50 -14.17 -26.70
C VAL A 203 0.94 -13.96 -27.19
N ASP A 204 1.88 -13.63 -26.29
CA ASP A 204 3.26 -13.33 -26.65
C ASP A 204 4.22 -13.42 -25.44
N ALA A 205 4.71 -14.63 -25.16
CA ALA A 205 5.70 -14.86 -24.09
C ALA A 205 7.07 -14.18 -24.34
N SER A 206 7.40 -13.78 -25.58
CA SER A 206 8.70 -13.17 -25.91
C SER A 206 8.91 -11.80 -25.26
N LYS A 207 7.81 -11.13 -24.89
CA LYS A 207 7.82 -9.85 -24.17
C LYS A 207 8.22 -9.99 -22.69
N MET A 208 8.26 -11.21 -22.15
CA MET A 208 8.68 -11.42 -20.76
C MET A 208 10.16 -11.05 -20.60
N VAL A 209 10.50 -10.31 -19.55
CA VAL A 209 11.87 -10.12 -19.11
C VAL A 209 12.40 -11.36 -18.41
N SER A 210 13.71 -11.51 -18.23
CA SER A 210 14.29 -12.60 -17.44
C SER A 210 13.95 -12.44 -15.95
N TYR A 211 14.16 -13.50 -15.17
CA TYR A 211 14.09 -13.44 -13.70
C TYR A 211 15.05 -12.36 -13.16
N ASP A 212 16.29 -12.35 -13.63
CA ASP A 212 17.31 -11.41 -13.16
C ASP A 212 16.95 -9.96 -13.48
N VAL A 213 16.38 -9.68 -14.65
CA VAL A 213 15.93 -8.33 -15.01
C VAL A 213 14.77 -7.87 -14.13
N LEU A 214 13.80 -8.75 -13.83
CA LEU A 214 12.71 -8.44 -12.90
C LEU A 214 13.25 -8.16 -11.50
N ARG A 215 14.15 -9.01 -11.02
CA ARG A 215 14.79 -8.87 -9.71
C ARG A 215 15.57 -7.56 -9.61
N GLU A 216 16.43 -7.28 -10.58
CA GLU A 216 17.24 -6.06 -10.63
C GLU A 216 16.36 -4.81 -10.64
N PHE A 217 15.29 -4.81 -11.43
CA PHE A 217 14.33 -3.71 -11.45
C PHE A 217 13.67 -3.50 -10.09
N GLY A 218 13.16 -4.56 -9.47
CA GLY A 218 12.57 -4.47 -8.15
C GLY A 218 13.55 -4.01 -7.08
N GLU A 219 14.80 -4.50 -7.10
CA GLU A 219 15.86 -4.07 -6.18
C GLU A 219 16.24 -2.59 -6.38
N LYS A 220 16.21 -2.07 -7.63
CA LYS A 220 16.37 -0.62 -7.89
C LYS A 220 15.26 0.18 -7.21
N LEU A 221 14.02 -0.28 -7.23
CA LEU A 221 12.91 0.39 -6.53
C LEU A 221 13.10 0.35 -5.00
N VAL A 222 13.49 -0.81 -4.45
CA VAL A 222 13.78 -0.95 -3.01
C VAL A 222 14.87 0.02 -2.57
N ARG A 223 15.91 0.26 -3.39
CA ARG A 223 16.98 1.23 -3.07
C ARG A 223 16.49 2.68 -2.99
N LEU A 224 15.35 3.02 -3.59
CA LEU A 224 14.75 4.35 -3.45
C LEU A 224 13.95 4.51 -2.15
N HIS A 225 13.66 3.42 -1.46
CA HIS A 225 12.82 3.45 -0.27
C HIS A 225 13.39 4.38 0.80
N ARG A 226 12.51 5.22 1.35
CA ARG A 226 12.77 6.07 2.51
C ARG A 226 11.90 5.61 3.66
N ARG A 227 12.52 5.36 4.82
CA ARG A 227 11.77 5.06 6.05
C ARG A 227 10.79 6.19 6.35
N ARG A 228 9.61 5.83 6.86
CA ARG A 228 8.67 6.81 7.38
C ARG A 228 9.31 7.51 8.59
N PRO A 229 9.30 8.86 8.65
CA PRO A 229 9.74 9.56 9.84
C PRO A 229 8.81 9.24 11.02
N GLU A 230 9.39 9.05 12.21
CA GLU A 230 8.60 8.82 13.42
C GLU A 230 7.90 10.13 13.85
N PRO A 231 6.60 10.10 14.15
CA PRO A 231 5.89 11.28 14.61
C PRO A 231 6.32 11.67 16.03
N ASP A 232 6.34 12.96 16.33
CA ASP A 232 6.49 13.44 17.70
C ASP A 232 5.20 13.17 18.50
N LEU A 233 5.17 12.01 19.16
CA LEU A 233 4.02 11.56 19.93
C LEU A 233 3.82 12.38 21.21
N LEU A 234 4.89 12.86 21.84
CA LEU A 234 4.76 13.70 23.03
C LEU A 234 4.06 15.01 22.68
N ALA A 235 4.52 15.68 21.62
CA ALA A 235 3.86 16.89 21.12
C ALA A 235 2.40 16.62 20.69
N ARG A 236 2.15 15.51 19.99
CA ARG A 236 0.78 15.11 19.57
C ARG A 236 -0.19 14.98 20.75
N TYR A 237 0.29 14.51 21.91
CA TYR A 237 -0.52 14.35 23.12
C TYR A 237 -0.44 15.53 24.10
N GLY A 238 0.24 16.62 23.72
CA GLY A 238 0.42 17.79 24.56
C GLY A 238 1.27 17.53 25.80
N LEU A 239 2.22 16.60 25.72
CA LEU A 239 3.14 16.25 26.80
C LEU A 239 4.46 17.00 26.62
N ASN A 240 4.92 17.65 27.69
CA ASN A 240 6.21 18.35 27.68
C ASN A 240 7.35 17.35 28.01
N PRO A 241 8.40 17.23 27.17
CA PRO A 241 9.57 16.40 27.44
C PRO A 241 10.27 16.73 28.77
N GLU A 242 10.23 17.99 29.25
CA GLU A 242 10.89 18.38 30.51
C GLU A 242 10.12 17.94 31.76
N GLU A 243 8.80 17.81 31.67
CA GLU A 243 7.94 17.36 32.78
C GLU A 243 7.89 15.83 32.89
N HIS A 244 8.21 15.12 31.79
CA HIS A 244 8.05 13.67 31.64
C HIS A 244 9.36 12.95 31.30
N GLY A 245 10.46 13.71 31.14
CA GLY A 245 11.82 13.22 30.92
C GLY A 245 12.57 13.15 32.23
N SER A 246 12.23 12.19 33.09
CA SER A 246 13.03 11.83 34.26
C SER A 246 12.79 10.38 34.66
N GLN A 247 13.55 9.48 34.03
CA GLN A 247 14.45 8.47 34.63
C GLN A 247 14.75 7.35 33.62
#